data_AF-A0A8J7XNZ3-F1
#
_entry.id   AF-A0A8J7XNZ3-F1
#
_cell.length_a   1.000
_cell.length_b   1.000
_cell.length_c   1.000
_cell.angle_alpha   90.00
_cell.angle_beta   90.00
_cell.angle_gamma   90.00
#
_symmetry.space_group_name_H-M   'P 1'
#
loop_
_entity.id
_entity.type
_entity.pdbx_description
1 polymer ?
#
loop_
_entity_poly.entity_id
_entity_poly.type
_entity_poly.pdbx_seq_one_letter_code
_entity_poly.pdbx_strand_id
1 'polypeptide(L)'
;GYYPLLGDIITLQLSKLDIQAQIVCINPSDIPVYHSTQNVNVQEFKFIPYDLFMKYLLCADLLITDNIFSATLGRAILNRVPVLLLENSHPHKNTSTLDTADTDVMSSIQNRMGNAVLPSLPFWSAFKDSYAARDIQETFLQEELLNTHGIFTALKTILTDPHAQSSLRENQDEYIRRIQSLPTMADIVLSFM
;
A
#
# COMPACT_ATOMS: atom_id res chain seq x y z
N GLY A 1 -13.74 -12.01 -3.58
CA GLY A 1 -12.33 -11.68 -3.31
C GLY A 1 -12.18 -10.18 -3.37
N TYR A 2 -11.51 -9.59 -2.37
CA TYR A 2 -11.32 -8.15 -2.16
C TYR A 2 -10.43 -7.46 -3.22
N TYR A 3 -9.50 -8.22 -3.79
CA TYR A 3 -8.45 -7.71 -4.68
C TYR A 3 -8.92 -6.85 -5.87
N PRO A 4 -10.01 -7.17 -6.61
CA PRO A 4 -10.40 -6.38 -7.79
C PRO A 4 -10.70 -4.91 -7.50
N LEU A 5 -11.24 -4.60 -6.32
CA LEU A 5 -11.56 -3.23 -5.90
C LEU A 5 -10.29 -2.38 -5.78
N LEU A 6 -9.27 -2.92 -5.11
CA LEU A 6 -7.99 -2.26 -4.91
C LEU A 6 -7.31 -1.97 -6.26
N GLY A 7 -7.33 -2.96 -7.16
CA GLY A 7 -6.72 -2.83 -8.47
C GLY A 7 -7.38 -1.76 -9.35
N ASP A 8 -8.72 -1.70 -9.33
CA ASP A 8 -9.48 -0.68 -10.08
C ASP A 8 -9.21 0.73 -9.55
N ILE A 9 -9.20 0.93 -8.22
CA ILE A 9 -8.91 2.24 -7.59
C ILE A 9 -7.52 2.72 -7.98
N ILE A 10 -6.50 1.87 -7.78
CA ILE A 10 -5.09 2.23 -8.04
C ILE A 10 -4.89 2.55 -9.52
N THR A 11 -5.37 1.68 -10.42
CA THR A 11 -5.25 1.86 -11.86
C THR A 11 -5.86 3.17 -12.31
N LEU A 12 -7.08 3.47 -11.83
CA LEU A 12 -7.78 4.69 -12.19
C LEU A 12 -7.04 5.93 -11.70
N GLN A 13 -6.58 5.97 -10.44
CA GLN A 13 -5.88 7.13 -9.93
C GLN A 13 -4.52 7.33 -10.62
N LEU A 14 -3.77 6.25 -10.90
CA LEU A 14 -2.54 6.33 -11.68
C LEU A 14 -2.79 6.83 -13.10
N SER A 15 -3.90 6.42 -13.73
CA SER A 15 -4.23 6.88 -15.10
C SER A 15 -4.53 8.37 -15.19
N LYS A 16 -4.89 9.02 -14.08
CA LYS A 16 -5.10 10.47 -14.02
C LYS A 16 -3.80 11.26 -13.88
N LEU A 17 -2.69 10.59 -13.58
CA LEU A 17 -1.38 11.22 -13.50
C LEU A 17 -0.77 11.33 -14.91
N ASP A 18 -0.05 12.42 -15.14
CA ASP A 18 0.70 12.65 -16.39
C ASP A 18 2.06 11.91 -16.36
N ILE A 19 2.00 10.60 -16.07
CA ILE A 19 3.17 9.71 -16.01
C ILE A 19 2.86 8.39 -16.72
N GLN A 20 3.90 7.72 -17.21
CA GLN A 20 3.82 6.33 -17.65
C GLN A 20 4.12 5.41 -16.46
N ALA A 21 3.13 4.66 -16.01
CA ALA A 21 3.26 3.77 -14.86
C ALA A 21 3.31 2.31 -15.28
N GLN A 22 4.19 1.53 -14.66
CA GLN A 22 4.20 0.07 -14.75
C GLN A 22 3.80 -0.52 -13.40
N ILE A 23 2.71 -1.27 -13.36
CA ILE A 23 2.27 -2.01 -12.17
C ILE A 23 2.75 -3.45 -12.32
N VAL A 24 3.55 -3.92 -11.36
CA VAL A 24 3.92 -5.32 -11.23
C VAL A 24 3.14 -5.92 -10.07
N CYS A 25 2.19 -6.81 -10.37
CA CYS A 25 1.35 -7.46 -9.37
C CYS A 25 1.66 -8.96 -9.31
N ILE A 26 1.72 -9.51 -8.10
CA ILE A 26 1.82 -10.96 -7.89
C ILE A 26 0.55 -11.40 -7.21
N ASN A 27 -0.33 -12.04 -7.96
CA ASN A 27 -1.66 -12.45 -7.53
C ASN A 27 -1.86 -13.93 -7.88
N PRO A 28 -1.99 -14.83 -6.89
CA PRO A 28 -2.17 -16.25 -7.14
C PRO A 28 -3.55 -16.58 -7.75
N SER A 29 -4.48 -15.63 -7.80
CA SER A 29 -5.80 -15.80 -8.40
C SER A 29 -5.73 -15.79 -9.93
N ASP A 30 -6.61 -16.57 -10.56
CA ASP A 30 -6.83 -16.53 -12.01
C ASP A 30 -7.65 -15.30 -12.47
N ILE A 31 -8.23 -14.56 -11.51
CA ILE A 31 -9.03 -13.38 -11.79
C ILE A 31 -8.09 -12.17 -11.83
N PRO A 32 -7.96 -11.48 -12.97
CA PRO A 32 -7.13 -10.29 -13.06
C PRO A 32 -7.67 -9.20 -12.15
N VAL A 33 -6.75 -8.53 -11.46
CA VAL A 33 -7.08 -7.55 -10.42
C VAL A 33 -6.93 -6.13 -10.95
N TYR A 34 -5.92 -5.90 -11.78
CA TYR A 34 -5.60 -4.62 -12.38
C TYR A 34 -5.90 -4.66 -13.88
N HIS A 35 -6.12 -3.48 -14.48
CA HIS A 35 -6.39 -3.33 -15.91
C HIS A 35 -5.39 -2.37 -16.52
N SER A 36 -4.93 -2.63 -17.73
CA SER A 36 -4.06 -1.66 -18.41
C SER A 36 -4.89 -0.52 -19.00
N THR A 37 -4.34 0.69 -18.97
CA THR A 37 -4.90 1.90 -19.60
C THR A 37 -3.88 2.48 -20.58
N GLN A 38 -4.16 3.64 -21.16
CA GLN A 38 -3.25 4.28 -22.12
C GLN A 38 -1.88 4.64 -21.51
N ASN A 39 -1.81 4.91 -20.21
CA ASN A 39 -0.62 5.33 -19.48
C ASN A 39 -0.25 4.42 -18.30
N VAL A 40 -1.01 3.34 -18.08
CA VAL A 40 -0.73 2.34 -17.05
C VAL A 40 -0.61 0.97 -17.69
N ASN A 41 0.60 0.40 -17.65
CA ASN A 41 0.85 -0.96 -18.09
C ASN A 41 0.85 -1.91 -16.89
N VAL A 42 0.10 -3.00 -16.96
CA VAL A 42 -0.02 -3.97 -15.87
C VAL A 42 0.63 -5.28 -16.27
N GLN A 43 1.56 -5.74 -15.43
CA GLN A 43 2.14 -7.06 -15.51
C GLN A 43 1.74 -7.88 -14.27
N GLU A 44 0.82 -8.82 -14.46
CA GLU A 44 0.40 -9.73 -13.38
C GLU A 44 1.10 -11.09 -13.49
N PHE A 45 1.59 -11.59 -12.36
CA PHE A 45 2.18 -12.91 -12.22
C PHE A 45 1.41 -13.74 -11.19
N LYS A 46 1.16 -15.02 -11.48
CA LYS A 46 0.61 -15.94 -10.47
C LYS A 46 1.62 -16.27 -9.38
N PHE A 47 2.86 -16.45 -9.80
CA PHE A 47 3.99 -16.78 -8.95
C PHE A 47 5.27 -16.32 -9.64
N ILE A 48 6.23 -15.84 -8.85
CA ILE A 48 7.59 -15.57 -9.31
C ILE A 48 8.61 -16.08 -8.29
N PRO A 49 9.83 -16.48 -8.72
CA PRO A 49 10.91 -16.80 -7.81
C PRO A 49 11.26 -15.63 -6.89
N TYR A 50 11.67 -15.94 -5.66
CA TYR A 50 11.98 -14.94 -4.63
C TYR A 50 13.03 -13.91 -5.08
N ASP A 51 14.07 -14.32 -5.79
CA ASP A 51 15.11 -13.41 -6.27
C ASP A 51 14.57 -12.40 -7.29
N LEU A 52 13.62 -12.84 -8.13
CA LEU A 52 12.97 -11.95 -9.09
C LEU A 52 12.01 -10.99 -8.39
N PHE A 53 11.28 -11.47 -7.38
CA PHE A 53 10.46 -10.62 -6.52
C PHE A 53 11.28 -9.51 -5.85
N MET A 54 12.42 -9.86 -5.27
CA MET A 54 13.28 -8.88 -4.62
C MET A 54 13.83 -7.86 -5.62
N LYS A 55 14.16 -8.26 -6.86
CA LYS A 55 14.56 -7.30 -7.90
C LYS A 55 13.44 -6.31 -8.22
N TYR A 56 12.21 -6.78 -8.42
CA TYR A 56 11.08 -5.88 -8.63
C TYR A 56 10.87 -4.94 -7.45
N LEU A 57 10.91 -5.46 -6.22
CA LEU A 57 10.70 -4.64 -5.02
C LEU A 57 11.78 -3.54 -4.89
N LEU A 58 13.05 -3.88 -5.07
CA LEU A 58 14.16 -2.94 -4.90
C LEU A 58 14.28 -1.91 -6.02
N CYS A 59 13.76 -2.23 -7.21
CA CYS A 59 13.70 -1.31 -8.35
C CYS A 59 12.39 -0.52 -8.41
N ALA A 60 11.43 -0.77 -7.51
CA ALA A 60 10.16 -0.06 -7.51
C ALA A 60 10.33 1.38 -7.00
N ASP A 61 9.71 2.33 -7.70
CA ASP A 61 9.57 3.71 -7.22
C ASP A 61 8.57 3.81 -6.05
N LEU A 62 7.64 2.86 -5.97
CA LEU A 62 6.59 2.79 -4.97
C LEU A 62 6.11 1.36 -4.76
N LEU A 63 6.03 0.92 -3.50
CA LEU A 63 5.23 -0.23 -3.08
C LEU A 63 3.85 0.25 -2.63
N ILE A 64 2.79 -0.41 -3.11
CA ILE A 64 1.43 -0.23 -2.58
C ILE A 64 1.00 -1.54 -1.91
N THR A 65 0.51 -1.46 -0.68
CA THR A 65 0.09 -2.62 0.10
C THR A 65 -1.08 -2.26 1.02
N ASP A 66 -1.93 -3.21 1.35
CA ASP A 66 -2.97 -3.11 2.38
C ASP A 66 -2.56 -3.77 3.71
N ASN A 67 -1.36 -4.37 3.74
CA ASN A 67 -0.90 -5.21 4.83
C ASN A 67 0.30 -4.60 5.56
N ILE A 68 0.00 -3.99 6.72
CA ILE A 68 0.97 -3.37 7.63
C ILE A 68 1.93 -4.38 8.29
N PHE A 69 1.59 -5.68 8.34
CA PHE A 69 2.41 -6.71 8.96
C PHE A 69 3.16 -7.59 7.95
N SER A 70 3.18 -7.17 6.69
CA SER A 70 3.85 -7.96 5.66
C SER A 70 5.37 -7.87 5.81
N ALA A 71 6.05 -9.02 5.68
CA ALA A 71 7.51 -9.04 5.54
C ALA A 71 7.97 -8.22 4.33
N THR A 72 7.12 -8.07 3.31
CA THR A 72 7.32 -7.19 2.16
C THR A 72 7.42 -5.72 2.56
N LEU A 73 6.52 -5.22 3.42
CA LEU A 73 6.59 -3.85 3.94
C LEU A 73 7.91 -3.61 4.67
N GLY A 74 8.27 -4.51 5.59
CA GLY A 74 9.52 -4.41 6.33
C GLY A 74 10.74 -4.38 5.39
N ARG A 75 10.74 -5.22 4.36
CA ARG A 75 11.80 -5.21 3.34
C ARG A 75 11.83 -3.93 2.53
N ALA A 76 10.68 -3.37 2.15
CA ALA A 76 10.60 -2.10 1.44
C ALA A 76 11.22 -0.97 2.27
N ILE A 77 10.79 -0.83 3.53
CA ILE A 77 11.29 0.20 4.46
C ILE A 77 12.80 0.05 4.67
N LEU A 78 13.29 -1.15 4.98
CA LEU A 78 14.72 -1.41 5.22
C LEU A 78 15.59 -1.11 3.97
N ASN A 79 15.01 -1.16 2.78
CA ASN A 79 15.69 -0.86 1.52
C ASN A 79 15.35 0.52 0.95
N ARG A 80 14.67 1.38 1.72
CA ARG A 80 14.29 2.74 1.32
C ARG A 80 13.40 2.80 0.08
N VAL A 81 12.55 1.79 -0.10
CA VAL A 81 11.51 1.82 -1.14
C VAL A 81 10.33 2.60 -0.55
N PRO A 82 9.86 3.68 -1.20
CA PRO A 82 8.66 4.40 -0.77
C PRO A 82 7.46 3.46 -0.69
N VAL A 83 6.60 3.66 0.32
CA VAL A 83 5.41 2.82 0.52
C VAL A 83 4.17 3.66 0.71
N LEU A 84 3.09 3.26 0.04
CA LEU A 84 1.73 3.68 0.30
C LEU A 84 0.95 2.51 0.90
N LEU A 85 0.61 2.63 2.18
CA LEU A 85 -0.26 1.70 2.89
C LEU A 85 -1.72 2.15 2.72
N LEU A 86 -2.56 1.26 2.19
CA LEU A 86 -3.99 1.49 2.07
C LEU A 86 -4.71 0.78 3.22
N GLU A 87 -5.20 1.55 4.18
CA GLU A 87 -5.99 1.03 5.29
C GLU A 87 -7.47 1.03 4.91
N ASN A 88 -8.23 0.07 5.44
CA ASN A 88 -9.67 0.25 5.53
C ASN A 88 -10.09 0.40 6.99
N SER A 89 -10.42 1.62 7.38
CA SER A 89 -10.83 1.99 8.74
C SER A 89 -12.35 1.93 8.96
N HIS A 90 -13.13 1.53 7.96
CA HIS A 90 -14.59 1.45 8.08
C HIS A 90 -15.10 0.01 8.06
N PRO A 91 -15.70 -0.50 9.17
CA PRO A 91 -16.10 -1.90 9.24
C PRO A 91 -17.30 -2.16 8.34
N HIS A 92 -18.17 -1.16 8.18
CA HIS A 92 -19.29 -1.09 7.25
C HIS A 92 -19.66 0.38 7.05
N LYS A 93 -19.12 1.05 6.03
CA LYS A 93 -19.74 2.30 5.57
C LYS A 93 -20.93 1.92 4.71
N ASN A 94 -22.12 2.33 5.12
CA ASN A 94 -23.27 2.35 4.22
C ASN A 94 -22.89 3.22 3.01
N THR A 95 -23.09 2.69 1.82
CA THR A 95 -22.76 3.34 0.54
C THR A 95 -23.39 4.74 0.39
N SER A 96 -24.40 5.06 1.19
CA SER A 96 -25.06 6.37 1.28
C SER A 96 -24.25 7.48 1.97
N THR A 97 -23.09 7.19 2.54
CA THR A 97 -22.24 8.17 3.27
C THR A 97 -20.90 8.45 2.60
N LEU A 98 -20.68 7.90 1.40
CA LEU A 98 -19.50 8.17 0.59
C LEU A 98 -19.69 9.48 -0.17
N ASP A 99 -18.67 10.33 -0.15
CA ASP A 99 -18.70 11.64 -0.81
C ASP A 99 -18.94 11.46 -2.31
N THR A 100 -19.74 12.37 -2.88
CA THR A 100 -20.22 12.34 -4.27
C THR A 100 -19.11 12.50 -5.33
N ALA A 101 -17.86 12.71 -4.92
CA ALA A 101 -16.70 12.80 -5.80
C ALA A 101 -16.22 11.44 -6.36
N ASP A 102 -16.73 10.32 -5.82
CA ASP A 102 -16.28 8.96 -6.15
C ASP A 102 -17.24 8.17 -7.07
N THR A 103 -18.19 8.85 -7.72
CA THR A 103 -19.27 8.22 -8.51
C THR A 103 -18.79 7.29 -9.63
N ASP A 104 -17.70 7.58 -10.31
CA ASP A 104 -17.19 6.74 -11.41
C ASP A 104 -16.54 5.45 -10.90
N VAL A 105 -15.83 5.54 -9.78
CA VAL A 105 -15.22 4.37 -9.11
C VAL A 105 -16.33 3.53 -8.52
N MET A 106 -17.24 4.15 -7.79
CA MET A 106 -18.35 3.48 -7.12
C MET A 106 -19.32 2.84 -8.11
N SER A 107 -19.58 3.46 -9.25
CA SER A 107 -20.39 2.84 -10.32
C SER A 107 -19.67 1.67 -10.96
N SER A 108 -18.35 1.76 -11.20
CA SER A 108 -17.54 0.61 -11.67
C SER A 108 -17.55 -0.54 -10.67
N ILE A 109 -17.46 -0.22 -9.37
CA ILE A 109 -17.52 -1.17 -8.25
C ILE A 109 -18.91 -1.81 -8.14
N GLN A 110 -19.98 -1.01 -8.17
CA GLN A 110 -21.37 -1.48 -8.09
C GLN A 110 -21.74 -2.34 -9.31
N ASN A 111 -21.28 -1.96 -10.50
CA ASN A 111 -21.51 -2.74 -11.72
C ASN A 111 -20.81 -4.09 -11.70
N ARG A 112 -19.65 -4.21 -11.04
CA ARG A 112 -18.87 -5.46 -10.96
C ARG A 112 -19.26 -6.34 -9.78
N MET A 113 -19.61 -5.76 -8.63
CA MET A 113 -19.95 -6.51 -7.42
C MET A 113 -21.46 -6.72 -7.23
N GLY A 114 -22.31 -6.06 -8.03
CA GLY A 114 -23.76 -6.06 -7.85
C GLY A 114 -24.18 -5.40 -6.52
N ASN A 115 -25.40 -5.69 -6.05
CA ASN A 115 -25.88 -5.30 -4.71
C ASN A 115 -25.15 -6.02 -3.57
N ALA A 116 -24.00 -6.65 -3.81
CA ALA A 116 -23.21 -7.25 -2.75
C ALA A 116 -22.79 -6.15 -1.77
N VAL A 117 -23.19 -6.31 -0.52
CA VAL A 117 -22.64 -5.59 0.62
C VAL A 117 -21.12 -5.56 0.44
N LEU A 118 -20.52 -4.37 0.42
CA LEU A 118 -19.06 -4.21 0.44
C LEU A 118 -18.52 -5.24 1.43
N PRO A 119 -17.76 -6.26 0.97
CA PRO A 119 -17.35 -7.34 1.85
C PRO A 119 -16.70 -6.70 3.06
N SER A 120 -17.06 -7.15 4.27
CA SER A 120 -16.42 -6.72 5.51
C SER A 120 -14.91 -6.82 5.29
N LEU A 121 -14.32 -5.65 5.09
CA LEU A 121 -12.92 -5.52 4.76
C LEU A 121 -12.15 -5.98 6.01
N PRO A 122 -11.22 -6.94 5.90
CA PRO A 122 -10.57 -7.50 7.08
C PRO A 122 -9.94 -6.37 7.89
N PHE A 123 -10.42 -6.28 9.12
CA PHE A 123 -10.21 -5.14 10.00
C PHE A 123 -8.93 -5.33 10.79
N TRP A 124 -8.02 -4.34 10.75
CA TRP A 124 -6.84 -4.29 11.61
C TRP A 124 -6.96 -3.22 12.71
N SER A 125 -8.12 -2.58 12.86
CA SER A 125 -8.33 -1.42 13.75
C SER A 125 -7.97 -1.69 15.22
N ALA A 126 -7.99 -2.95 15.66
CA ALA A 126 -7.59 -3.32 17.02
C ALA A 126 -6.10 -3.07 17.33
N PHE A 127 -5.26 -2.83 16.31
CA PHE A 127 -3.80 -2.72 16.46
C PHE A 127 -3.22 -1.35 16.13
N LYS A 128 -4.06 -0.39 15.69
CA LYS A 128 -3.65 1.00 15.40
C LYS A 128 -3.03 1.69 16.63
N ASP A 129 -3.43 1.23 17.83
CA ASP A 129 -2.92 1.71 19.12
C ASP A 129 -1.72 0.93 19.68
N SER A 130 -1.20 -0.07 18.97
CA SER A 130 0.01 -0.76 19.42
C SER A 130 1.23 0.15 19.29
N TYR A 131 2.09 0.18 20.32
CA TYR A 131 3.32 1.00 20.32
C TYR A 131 4.22 0.71 19.10
N ALA A 132 4.30 -0.56 18.67
CA ALA A 132 5.06 -0.95 17.49
C ALA A 132 4.51 -0.38 16.17
N ALA A 133 3.20 -0.12 16.07
CA ALA A 133 2.61 0.49 14.89
C ALA A 133 2.92 1.98 14.80
N ARG A 134 3.07 2.69 15.93
CA ARG A 134 3.37 4.14 15.93
C ARG A 134 4.76 4.44 15.40
N ASP A 135 5.76 3.65 15.79
CA ASP A 135 7.15 3.90 15.40
C ASP A 135 7.42 3.66 13.90
N ILE A 136 6.66 2.77 13.26
CA ILE A 136 6.81 2.45 11.85
C ILE A 136 5.94 3.34 10.95
N GLN A 137 4.88 3.95 11.47
CA GLN A 137 3.92 4.77 10.71
C GLN A 137 4.57 5.97 10.00
N GLU A 138 5.67 6.51 10.53
CA GLU A 138 6.38 7.65 9.91
C GLU A 138 7.19 7.24 8.66
N THR A 139 7.34 5.94 8.39
CA THR A 139 8.18 5.40 7.32
C THR A 139 7.45 5.15 6.00
N PHE A 140 6.13 5.37 5.97
CA PHE A 140 5.27 5.18 4.81
C PHE A 140 4.12 6.20 4.81
N LEU A 141 3.53 6.47 3.66
CA LEU A 141 2.25 7.19 3.62
C LEU A 141 1.11 6.21 3.87
N GLN A 142 0.10 6.65 4.61
CA GLN A 142 -1.08 5.86 4.91
C GLN A 142 -2.32 6.62 4.46
N GLU A 143 -3.16 5.96 3.67
CA GLU A 143 -4.43 6.51 3.19
C GLU A 143 -5.57 5.52 3.38
N GLU A 144 -6.78 6.06 3.51
CA GLU A 144 -7.99 5.25 3.52
C GLU A 144 -8.31 4.75 2.11
N LEU A 145 -8.58 3.45 1.97
CA LEU A 145 -8.84 2.79 0.69
C LEU A 145 -9.96 3.47 -0.13
N LEU A 146 -10.98 3.98 0.55
CA LEU A 146 -12.11 4.65 -0.08
C LEU A 146 -11.93 6.17 -0.21
N ASN A 147 -10.83 6.75 0.27
CA ASN A 147 -10.50 8.15 0.08
C ASN A 147 -9.76 8.35 -1.25
N THR A 148 -10.46 8.30 -2.37
CA THR A 148 -9.78 8.30 -3.68
C THR A 148 -9.00 9.59 -3.95
N HIS A 149 -9.47 10.73 -3.42
CA HIS A 149 -8.75 12.00 -3.49
C HIS A 149 -7.45 11.98 -2.69
N GLY A 150 -7.49 11.41 -1.47
CA GLY A 150 -6.29 11.16 -0.66
C GLY A 150 -5.31 10.24 -1.37
N ILE A 151 -5.78 9.12 -1.93
CA ILE A 151 -4.95 8.20 -2.71
C ILE A 151 -4.32 8.91 -3.91
N PHE A 152 -5.09 9.67 -4.70
CA PHE A 152 -4.55 10.43 -5.83
C PHE A 152 -3.48 11.42 -5.37
N THR A 153 -3.73 12.15 -4.29
CA THR A 153 -2.78 13.12 -3.73
C THR A 153 -1.51 12.42 -3.24
N ALA A 154 -1.64 11.30 -2.52
CA ALA A 154 -0.50 10.51 -2.04
C ALA A 154 0.33 9.93 -3.20
N LEU A 155 -0.33 9.36 -4.22
CA LEU A 155 0.34 8.86 -5.43
C LEU A 155 1.07 9.99 -6.16
N LYS A 156 0.42 11.13 -6.36
CA LYS A 156 1.04 12.30 -6.99
C LYS A 156 2.26 12.76 -6.18
N THR A 157 2.11 12.93 -4.87
CA THR A 157 3.19 13.37 -3.98
C THR A 157 4.36 12.40 -4.03
N ILE A 158 4.15 11.10 -3.83
CA ILE A 158 5.25 10.13 -3.83
C ILE A 158 5.90 10.01 -5.21
N LEU A 159 5.13 10.02 -6.31
CA LEU A 159 5.69 9.74 -7.63
C LEU A 159 6.27 10.98 -8.33
N THR A 160 5.89 12.20 -7.91
CA THR A 160 6.25 13.43 -8.64
C THR A 160 6.94 14.51 -7.79
N ASP A 161 6.95 14.41 -6.45
CA ASP A 161 7.61 15.38 -5.57
C ASP A 161 8.91 14.81 -4.96
N PRO A 162 10.09 15.25 -5.45
CA PRO A 162 11.38 14.80 -4.92
C PRO A 162 11.61 15.17 -3.45
N HIS A 163 11.02 16.26 -2.96
CA HIS A 163 11.14 16.65 -1.56
C HIS A 163 10.37 15.70 -0.66
N ALA A 164 9.15 15.34 -1.04
CA ALA A 164 8.35 14.36 -0.31
C ALA A 164 9.02 12.98 -0.29
N GLN A 165 9.59 12.54 -1.42
CA GLN A 165 10.36 11.29 -1.48
C GLN A 165 11.59 11.33 -0.56
N SER A 166 12.33 12.45 -0.55
CA SER A 166 13.52 12.61 0.27
C SER A 166 13.17 12.59 1.76
N SER A 167 12.14 13.33 2.17
CA SER A 167 11.67 13.35 3.55
C SER A 167 11.20 11.95 4.01
N LEU A 168 10.51 11.19 3.16
CA LEU A 168 10.10 9.83 3.49
C LEU A 168 11.32 8.91 3.68
N ARG A 169 12.34 9.04 2.82
CA ARG A 169 13.59 8.27 2.95
C ARG A 169 14.37 8.63 4.22
N GLU A 170 14.36 9.90 4.62
CA GLU A 170 14.97 10.34 5.89
C GLU A 170 14.29 9.71 7.10
N ASN A 171 12.95 9.64 7.12
CA ASN A 171 12.20 8.96 8.17
C ASN A 171 12.52 7.46 8.19
N GLN A 172 12.63 6.82 7.02
CA GLN A 172 13.05 5.43 6.90
C GLN A 172 14.46 5.22 7.43
N ASP A 173 15.40 6.11 7.13
CA ASP A 173 16.76 6.09 7.65
C ASP A 173 16.82 6.22 9.17
N GLU A 174 16.01 7.10 9.73
CA GLU A 174 15.90 7.25 11.17
C GLU A 174 15.37 5.97 11.83
N TYR A 175 14.30 5.39 11.28
CA TYR A 175 13.76 4.12 11.76
C TYR A 175 14.79 2.99 11.67
N ILE A 176 15.52 2.88 10.56
CA ILE A 176 16.59 1.89 10.39
C ILE A 176 17.68 2.07 11.47
N ARG A 177 18.12 3.31 11.71
CA ARG A 177 19.11 3.61 12.77
C ARG A 177 18.58 3.19 14.15
N ARG A 178 17.32 3.48 14.46
CA ARG A 178 16.69 3.07 15.73
C ARG A 178 16.68 1.54 15.87
N ILE A 179 16.28 0.79 14.85
CA ILE A 179 16.32 -0.68 14.88
C ILE A 179 17.74 -1.20 15.07
N GLN A 180 18.71 -0.65 14.33
CA GLN A 180 20.11 -1.07 14.43
C GLN A 180 20.73 -0.76 15.80
N SER A 181 20.19 0.21 16.52
CA SER A 181 20.60 0.54 17.89
C SER A 181 19.97 -0.34 18.97
N LEU A 182 19.02 -1.22 18.61
CA LEU A 182 18.42 -2.14 19.57
C LEU A 182 19.47 -3.14 20.07
N PRO A 183 19.45 -3.49 21.37
CA PRO A 183 20.37 -4.46 21.93
C PRO A 183 20.22 -5.79 21.21
N THR A 184 21.34 -6.45 20.94
CA THR A 184 21.30 -7.81 20.41
C THR A 184 20.73 -8.76 21.45
N MET A 185 20.26 -9.94 21.02
CA MET A 185 19.81 -10.95 21.97
C MET A 185 20.92 -11.34 22.97
N ALA A 186 22.19 -11.27 22.56
CA ALA A 186 23.32 -11.50 23.45
C ALA A 186 23.42 -10.42 24.53
N ASP A 187 23.25 -9.15 24.17
CA ASP A 187 23.27 -8.02 25.13
C ASP A 187 22.13 -8.13 26.14
N ILE A 188 20.95 -8.55 25.68
CA ILE A 188 19.78 -8.76 26.55
C ILE A 188 20.04 -9.90 27.53
N VAL A 189 20.54 -11.05 27.08
CA VAL A 189 20.82 -12.20 27.95
C VAL A 189 21.87 -11.85 29.00
N LEU A 190 22.92 -11.10 28.62
CA LEU A 190 23.94 -10.63 29.56
C LEU A 190 23.40 -9.64 30.60
N SER A 191 22.33 -8.91 30.31
CA SER A 191 21.70 -7.99 31.28
C SER A 191 20.88 -8.68 32.38
N PHE A 192 20.56 -9.97 32.20
CA PHE A 192 19.83 -10.78 33.18
C PHE A 192 20.74 -11.72 34.02
N MET A 193 22.03 -11.76 33.72
CA MET A 193 23.05 -12.53 34.44
C MET A 193 23.81 -11.66 35.43
#